data_AF-A0A933D9C7-F1
#
_entry.id   AF-A0A933D9C7-F1
#
_cell.length_a   1.000
_cell.length_b   1.000
_cell.length_c   1.000
_cell.angle_alpha   90.00
_cell.angle_beta   90.00
_cell.angle_gamma   90.00
#
_symmetry.space_group_name_H-M   'P 1'
#
loop_
_entity.id
_entity.type
_entity.pdbx_description
1 polymer ?
#
loop_
_entity_poly.entity_id
_entity_poly.type
_entity_poly.pdbx_seq_one_letter_code
_entity_poly.pdbx_strand_id
1 'polypeptide(L)'
;MKKLISVRRLTHIRTLWIANWILLGLAGFLLGANINKFSGFPGTIKVAGVREISAASLKNELSKKDFMFINVHTPYEGEIEKTDMFIEFDSMIADKDRLPKDKNAAIILYCKTGRMSAEATRTLKGMGYTNVRHLSGGMDSWEKKGFKKLDLSKLSGEVLPKGGFTLPVSWEDIGPKLVGFGVIDLAKFEKAVTLTDEQKEILTQESSAEIKIDAQNGQFVVDLLWALGLAQKSLVYDEGPLGKEYKKDVANFASTGGWTLAKGDAVNYLNRFDLVPLTPEQQIKVGEIAKNVYRPCCGNSTWFPDCNHGMAALAAIELLVSKGIPEADIYKYILGLNSFWFPDSYLTAATYFARQGVVWQDVDAKKVLGQEFSSAQGAGNIAQKVGPLPYAGSAGGSCGA
;
A
#
# COMPACT_ATOMS: atom_id res chain seq x y z
N MET A 1 -69.75 0.45 10.83
CA MET A 1 -70.78 0.90 9.86
C MET A 1 -70.04 1.46 8.65
N LYS A 2 -69.80 0.67 7.60
CA LYS A 2 -70.62 0.57 6.37
C LYS A 2 -70.97 1.94 5.74
N LYS A 3 -70.33 2.25 4.61
CA LYS A 3 -71.05 2.53 3.35
C LYS A 3 -70.17 2.21 2.12
N LEU A 4 -70.61 1.18 1.40
CA LEU A 4 -70.29 0.89 0.00
C LEU A 4 -71.21 1.71 -0.93
N ILE A 5 -70.85 1.69 -2.23
CA ILE A 5 -71.66 1.73 -3.49
C ILE A 5 -71.06 2.79 -4.44
N SER A 6 -70.84 2.60 -5.76
CA SER A 6 -70.65 1.44 -6.64
C SER A 6 -70.14 1.93 -8.02
N VAL A 7 -69.21 1.17 -8.59
CA VAL A 7 -69.12 0.65 -9.97
C VAL A 7 -69.80 1.40 -11.14
N ARG A 8 -69.00 1.74 -12.17
CA ARG A 8 -69.36 1.52 -13.60
C ARG A 8 -68.13 1.08 -14.43
N ARG A 9 -68.29 -0.02 -15.17
CA ARG A 9 -67.36 -0.63 -16.14
C ARG A 9 -67.48 0.03 -17.52
N LEU A 10 -66.40 -0.01 -18.31
CA LEU A 10 -66.36 -0.19 -19.78
C LEU A 10 -64.90 -0.52 -20.16
N THR A 11 -64.47 -1.79 -20.26
CA THR A 11 -64.39 -2.63 -21.49
C THR A 11 -64.05 -1.88 -22.77
N HIS A 12 -62.77 -1.90 -23.18
CA HIS A 12 -62.25 -2.33 -24.50
C HIS A 12 -60.73 -2.03 -24.60
N ILE A 13 -60.07 -2.58 -25.63
CA ILE A 13 -58.62 -2.57 -25.92
C ILE A 13 -57.87 -3.80 -25.37
N ARG A 14 -58.18 -4.94 -26.01
CA ARG A 14 -57.36 -6.16 -25.95
C ARG A 14 -57.16 -6.66 -27.38
N THR A 15 -56.49 -5.87 -28.21
CA THR A 15 -56.10 -6.21 -29.59
C THR A 15 -55.01 -5.24 -30.07
N LEU A 16 -53.78 -5.38 -29.57
CA LEU A 16 -52.59 -4.68 -30.13
C LEU A 16 -51.26 -5.32 -29.68
N TRP A 17 -51.22 -6.65 -29.46
CA TRP A 17 -50.04 -7.36 -28.96
C TRP A 17 -49.52 -8.51 -29.85
N ILE A 18 -49.92 -8.57 -31.12
CA ILE A 18 -49.44 -9.63 -32.05
C ILE A 18 -48.79 -9.09 -33.33
N ALA A 19 -48.81 -7.77 -33.59
CA ALA A 19 -48.32 -7.22 -34.86
C ALA A 19 -46.83 -6.78 -34.88
N ASN A 20 -46.06 -6.96 -33.80
CA ASN A 20 -44.68 -6.42 -33.73
C ASN A 20 -43.55 -7.46 -33.67
N TRP A 21 -43.85 -8.74 -33.93
CA TRP A 21 -42.84 -9.83 -33.95
C TRP A 21 -42.56 -10.42 -35.34
N ILE A 22 -43.19 -9.92 -36.40
CA ILE A 22 -42.93 -10.38 -37.78
C ILE A 22 -41.98 -9.42 -38.53
N LEU A 23 -41.82 -8.17 -38.08
CA LEU A 23 -40.90 -7.19 -38.68
C LEU A 23 -39.44 -7.27 -38.17
N LEU A 24 -39.19 -7.92 -37.03
CA LEU A 24 -37.83 -8.12 -36.49
C LEU A 24 -37.14 -9.41 -36.98
N GLY A 25 -37.90 -10.36 -37.55
CA GLY A 25 -37.34 -11.61 -38.11
C GLY A 25 -36.76 -11.49 -39.52
N LEU A 26 -37.18 -10.50 -40.31
CA LEU A 26 -36.74 -10.31 -41.70
C LEU A 26 -35.55 -9.34 -41.85
N ALA A 27 -35.30 -8.46 -40.89
CA ALA A 27 -34.09 -7.62 -40.87
C ALA A 27 -32.83 -8.40 -40.43
N GLY A 28 -33.00 -9.43 -39.60
CA GLY A 28 -31.91 -10.30 -39.16
C GLY A 28 -31.39 -11.28 -40.21
N PHE A 29 -32.17 -11.56 -41.26
CA PHE A 29 -31.80 -12.52 -42.31
C PHE A 29 -31.09 -11.88 -43.52
N LEU A 30 -31.17 -10.56 -43.69
CA LEU A 30 -30.48 -9.85 -44.79
C LEU A 30 -29.13 -9.23 -44.42
N LEU A 31 -28.75 -9.22 -43.13
CA LEU A 31 -27.42 -8.80 -42.67
C LEU A 31 -26.45 -9.97 -42.40
N GLY A 32 -26.95 -11.22 -42.37
CA GLY A 32 -26.16 -12.41 -42.05
C GLY A 32 -25.41 -13.07 -43.22
N ALA A 33 -25.53 -12.56 -44.45
CA ALA A 33 -25.04 -13.24 -45.65
C ALA A 33 -23.79 -12.61 -46.30
N ASN A 34 -23.04 -11.73 -45.62
CA ASN A 34 -21.84 -11.11 -46.21
C ASN A 34 -20.68 -10.88 -45.24
N ILE A 35 -20.43 -11.84 -44.34
CA ILE A 35 -19.31 -11.78 -43.37
C ILE A 35 -18.08 -12.62 -43.80
N ASN A 36 -18.12 -13.27 -44.96
CA ASN A 36 -16.99 -14.06 -45.48
C ASN A 36 -16.33 -13.39 -46.69
N LYS A 37 -15.64 -12.26 -46.47
CA LYS A 37 -14.65 -11.72 -47.44
C LYS A 37 -13.73 -10.62 -46.87
N PHE A 38 -13.30 -10.73 -45.60
CA PHE A 38 -12.24 -9.87 -45.04
C PHE A 38 -11.22 -10.70 -44.27
N SER A 39 -10.58 -11.65 -44.95
CA SER A 39 -9.37 -12.34 -44.51
C SER A 39 -8.19 -11.84 -45.36
N GLY A 40 -7.49 -10.82 -44.84
CA GLY A 40 -6.27 -10.29 -45.47
C GLY A 40 -5.94 -8.86 -45.06
N PHE A 41 -5.44 -8.66 -43.84
CA PHE A 41 -4.73 -7.43 -43.47
C PHE A 41 -3.25 -7.75 -43.22
N PRO A 42 -2.37 -7.58 -44.22
CA PRO A 42 -0.96 -7.36 -43.97
C PRO A 42 -0.74 -5.87 -43.69
N GLY A 43 -0.04 -5.56 -42.60
CA GLY A 43 0.54 -4.24 -42.38
C GLY A 43 -0.11 -3.40 -41.28
N THR A 44 0.77 -2.78 -40.49
CA THR A 44 0.51 -1.71 -39.53
C THR A 44 -0.43 -0.66 -40.11
N ILE A 45 -1.64 -0.53 -39.53
CA ILE A 45 -2.50 0.61 -39.78
C ILE A 45 -1.84 1.83 -39.14
N LYS A 46 -1.23 2.71 -39.95
CA LYS A 46 -0.96 4.09 -39.52
C LYS A 46 -2.30 4.81 -39.41
N VAL A 47 -2.86 4.82 -38.21
CA VAL A 47 -4.09 5.57 -37.91
C VAL A 47 -3.74 7.06 -37.88
N ALA A 48 -4.26 7.81 -38.84
CA ALA A 48 -4.06 9.26 -38.92
C ALA A 48 -4.49 9.93 -37.60
N GLY A 49 -3.62 10.79 -37.06
CA GLY A 49 -3.93 11.66 -35.92
C GLY A 49 -3.34 11.26 -34.57
N VAL A 50 -2.62 10.14 -34.43
CA VAL A 50 -1.90 9.79 -33.18
C VAL A 50 -0.41 10.09 -33.36
N ARG A 51 0.20 10.83 -32.42
CA ARG A 51 1.65 11.12 -32.47
C ARG A 51 2.40 9.96 -31.81
N GLU A 52 3.50 9.54 -32.43
CA GLU A 52 4.30 8.39 -31.99
C GLU A 52 5.72 8.83 -31.62
N ILE A 53 6.38 8.04 -30.76
CA ILE A 53 7.82 8.12 -30.48
C ILE A 53 8.46 6.74 -30.71
N SER A 54 9.64 6.71 -31.31
CA SER A 54 10.41 5.47 -31.48
C SER A 54 11.10 5.06 -30.16
N ALA A 55 11.43 3.78 -29.99
CA ALA A 55 12.18 3.32 -28.82
C ALA A 55 13.53 4.05 -28.64
N ALA A 56 14.27 4.30 -29.73
CA ALA A 56 15.55 5.01 -29.69
C ALA A 56 15.37 6.48 -29.26
N SER A 57 14.37 7.17 -29.80
CA SER A 57 14.03 8.55 -29.40
C SER A 57 13.59 8.59 -27.94
N LEU A 58 12.75 7.65 -27.49
CA LEU A 58 12.31 7.56 -26.10
C LEU A 58 13.50 7.34 -25.15
N LYS A 59 14.45 6.45 -25.50
CA LYS A 59 15.65 6.23 -24.69
C LYS A 59 16.44 7.52 -24.47
N ASN A 60 16.56 8.36 -25.49
CA ASN A 60 17.22 9.67 -25.38
C ASN A 60 16.41 10.64 -24.53
N GLU A 61 15.09 10.73 -24.74
CA GLU A 61 14.24 11.65 -23.97
C GLU A 61 14.10 11.26 -22.49
N LEU A 62 14.12 9.96 -22.16
CA LEU A 62 14.13 9.47 -20.77
C LEU A 62 15.33 9.99 -19.96
N SER A 63 16.42 10.42 -20.60
CA SER A 63 17.54 11.06 -19.88
C SER A 63 17.17 12.43 -19.30
N LYS A 64 16.34 13.19 -20.03
CA LYS A 64 15.88 14.53 -19.61
C LYS A 64 14.67 14.47 -18.69
N LYS A 65 13.79 13.50 -18.93
CA LYS A 65 12.61 13.20 -18.10
C LYS A 65 11.71 14.42 -17.85
N ASP A 66 11.43 15.18 -18.91
CA ASP A 66 10.58 16.38 -18.92
C ASP A 66 9.11 16.09 -19.32
N PHE A 67 8.69 14.82 -19.21
CA PHE A 67 7.36 14.35 -19.57
C PHE A 67 6.83 13.34 -18.55
N MET A 68 5.50 13.27 -18.45
CA MET A 68 4.83 12.21 -17.72
C MET A 68 4.85 10.92 -18.54
N PHE A 69 5.36 9.85 -17.97
CA PHE A 69 5.52 8.55 -18.60
C PHE A 69 4.59 7.53 -17.96
N ILE A 70 3.62 7.03 -18.73
CA ILE A 70 2.51 6.24 -18.20
C ILE A 70 2.46 4.88 -18.89
N ASN A 71 2.48 3.83 -18.08
CA ASN A 71 2.17 2.47 -18.53
C ASN A 71 0.65 2.30 -18.55
N VAL A 72 0.11 1.85 -19.68
CA VAL A 72 -1.34 1.61 -19.82
C VAL A 72 -1.70 0.17 -20.15
N HIS A 73 -0.75 -0.74 -20.04
CA HIS A 73 -0.93 -2.14 -20.38
C HIS A 73 -1.70 -2.90 -19.29
N THR A 74 -2.89 -3.40 -19.60
CA THR A 74 -3.64 -4.30 -18.71
C THR A 74 -3.93 -5.64 -19.42
N PRO A 75 -3.74 -6.81 -18.76
CA PRO A 75 -3.14 -6.98 -17.43
C PRO A 75 -1.65 -6.58 -17.40
N TYR A 76 -1.12 -6.25 -16.23
CA TYR A 76 0.27 -5.80 -16.06
C TYR A 76 1.29 -6.88 -16.51
N GLU A 77 2.24 -6.53 -17.39
CA GLU A 77 3.27 -7.45 -17.94
C GLU A 77 4.71 -6.87 -17.83
N GLY A 78 4.91 -6.00 -16.83
CA GLY A 78 6.17 -5.28 -16.60
C GLY A 78 6.15 -3.85 -17.11
N GLU A 79 7.28 -3.17 -16.93
CA GLU A 79 7.38 -1.74 -17.16
C GLU A 79 8.77 -1.28 -17.60
N ILE A 80 8.88 -0.01 -18.01
CA ILE A 80 10.14 0.63 -18.38
C ILE A 80 10.56 1.53 -17.22
N GLU A 81 11.86 1.64 -16.96
CA GLU A 81 12.42 2.56 -15.97
C GLU A 81 11.92 4.01 -16.19
N LYS A 82 11.79 4.78 -15.12
CA LYS A 82 11.23 6.15 -15.06
C LYS A 82 9.76 6.27 -15.42
N THR A 83 9.00 5.19 -15.31
CA THR A 83 7.53 5.23 -15.34
C THR A 83 7.03 5.97 -14.11
N ASP A 84 6.19 6.99 -14.31
CA ASP A 84 5.62 7.75 -13.19
C ASP A 84 4.34 7.12 -12.69
N MET A 85 3.58 6.52 -13.61
CA MET A 85 2.22 6.08 -13.32
C MET A 85 1.81 4.86 -14.13
N PHE A 86 0.95 4.04 -13.52
CA PHE A 86 0.17 3.03 -14.21
C PHE A 86 -1.30 3.44 -14.27
N ILE A 87 -1.91 3.49 -15.45
CA ILE A 87 -3.36 3.71 -15.62
C ILE A 87 -3.86 2.78 -16.72
N GLU A 88 -4.85 1.93 -16.46
CA GLU A 88 -5.38 1.04 -17.50
C GLU A 88 -5.93 1.85 -18.68
N PHE A 89 -5.67 1.38 -19.91
CA PHE A 89 -5.99 2.15 -21.12
C PHE A 89 -7.47 2.52 -21.27
N ASP A 90 -8.37 1.70 -20.72
CA ASP A 90 -9.82 1.87 -20.69
C ASP A 90 -10.31 2.64 -19.45
N SER A 91 -9.45 2.87 -18.46
CA SER A 91 -9.75 3.65 -17.25
C SER A 91 -9.34 5.12 -17.34
N MET A 92 -8.73 5.57 -18.44
CA MET A 92 -8.19 6.94 -18.60
C MET A 92 -9.18 8.08 -18.29
N ILE A 93 -10.49 7.87 -18.53
CA ILE A 93 -11.54 8.85 -18.21
C ILE A 93 -11.88 8.81 -16.72
N ALA A 94 -12.03 7.62 -16.16
CA ALA A 94 -12.33 7.42 -14.75
C ALA A 94 -11.20 7.97 -13.86
N ASP A 95 -9.96 7.76 -14.29
CA ASP A 95 -8.73 8.18 -13.62
C ASP A 95 -8.24 9.58 -14.03
N LYS A 96 -9.09 10.40 -14.65
CA LYS A 96 -8.68 11.72 -15.19
C LYS A 96 -8.03 12.65 -14.16
N ASP A 97 -8.36 12.49 -12.87
CA ASP A 97 -7.86 13.34 -11.79
C ASP A 97 -6.40 13.00 -11.41
N ARG A 98 -5.88 11.86 -11.88
CA ARG A 98 -4.49 11.43 -11.73
C ARG A 98 -3.59 11.96 -12.85
N LEU A 99 -4.17 12.49 -13.91
CA LEU A 99 -3.45 13.08 -15.05
C LEU A 99 -3.08 14.55 -14.78
N PRO A 100 -2.13 15.14 -15.53
CA PRO A 100 -1.74 16.53 -15.36
C PRO A 100 -2.91 17.48 -15.59
N LYS A 101 -3.07 18.48 -14.71
CA LYS A 101 -4.10 19.51 -14.88
C LYS A 101 -3.87 20.35 -16.15
N ASP A 102 -2.61 20.60 -16.50
CA ASP A 102 -2.24 21.26 -17.74
C ASP A 102 -2.42 20.34 -18.96
N LYS A 103 -3.31 20.74 -19.86
CA LYS A 103 -3.60 20.01 -21.10
C LYS A 103 -2.46 20.04 -22.13
N ASN A 104 -1.48 20.92 -21.95
CA ASN A 104 -0.28 20.99 -22.79
C ASN A 104 0.91 20.20 -22.21
N ALA A 105 0.77 19.62 -21.01
CA ALA A 105 1.81 18.80 -20.40
C ALA A 105 2.23 17.67 -21.36
N ALA A 106 3.53 17.45 -21.46
CA ALA A 106 4.08 16.36 -22.27
C ALA A 106 3.74 15.01 -21.62
N ILE A 107 3.02 14.16 -22.35
CA ILE A 107 2.65 12.81 -21.90
C ILE A 107 3.14 11.80 -22.94
N ILE A 108 3.84 10.78 -22.47
CA ILE A 108 4.19 9.61 -23.28
C ILE A 108 3.53 8.37 -22.67
N LEU A 109 2.69 7.71 -23.45
CA LEU A 109 2.04 6.46 -23.08
C LEU A 109 2.79 5.26 -23.67
N TYR A 110 2.72 4.12 -23.01
CA TYR A 110 3.16 2.87 -23.63
C TYR A 110 2.35 1.68 -23.11
N CYS A 111 2.33 0.62 -23.91
CA CYS A 111 1.86 -0.70 -23.47
C CYS A 111 2.78 -1.78 -24.04
N LYS A 112 2.34 -3.05 -24.10
CA LYS A 112 3.14 -4.14 -24.69
C LYS A 112 3.43 -3.98 -26.18
N THR A 113 2.40 -3.90 -27.02
CA THR A 113 2.55 -3.85 -28.50
C THR A 113 2.32 -2.47 -29.11
N GLY A 114 1.91 -1.48 -28.30
CA GLY A 114 1.53 -0.14 -28.73
C GLY A 114 0.03 0.06 -29.01
N ARG A 115 -0.76 -1.02 -29.12
CA ARG A 115 -2.21 -0.95 -29.44
C ARG A 115 -3.01 -0.17 -28.38
N MET A 116 -2.90 -0.58 -27.11
CA MET A 116 -3.63 0.04 -26.00
C MET A 116 -3.17 1.49 -25.76
N SER A 117 -1.87 1.76 -25.87
CA SER A 117 -1.35 3.12 -25.73
C SER A 117 -1.78 4.06 -26.86
N ALA A 118 -1.99 3.54 -28.07
CA ALA A 118 -2.57 4.33 -29.16
C ALA A 118 -4.04 4.69 -28.87
N GLU A 119 -4.81 3.77 -28.30
CA GLU A 119 -6.19 4.00 -27.87
C GLU A 119 -6.28 5.02 -26.73
N ALA A 120 -5.50 4.82 -25.66
CA ALA A 120 -5.40 5.79 -24.57
C ALA A 120 -4.96 7.18 -25.06
N THR A 121 -4.08 7.26 -26.07
CA THR A 121 -3.71 8.55 -26.68
C THR A 121 -4.90 9.24 -27.34
N ARG A 122 -5.79 8.50 -28.02
CA ARG A 122 -7.01 9.09 -28.60
C ARG A 122 -7.95 9.57 -27.51
N THR A 123 -8.11 8.80 -26.43
CA THR A 123 -8.90 9.19 -25.26
C THR A 123 -8.38 10.48 -24.64
N LEU A 124 -7.06 10.59 -24.40
CA LEU A 124 -6.46 11.82 -23.88
C LEU A 124 -6.67 13.01 -24.82
N LYS A 125 -6.54 12.83 -26.13
CA LYS A 125 -6.84 13.90 -27.10
C LYS A 125 -8.30 14.33 -27.06
N GLY A 126 -9.24 13.39 -26.93
CA GLY A 126 -10.67 13.68 -26.74
C GLY A 126 -10.95 14.48 -25.46
N MET A 127 -10.12 14.31 -24.42
CA MET A 127 -10.16 15.10 -23.19
C MET A 127 -9.40 16.44 -23.27
N GLY A 128 -8.92 16.82 -24.46
CA GLY A 128 -8.26 18.09 -24.73
C GLY A 128 -6.74 18.13 -24.53
N TYR A 129 -6.09 16.99 -24.22
CA TYR A 129 -4.63 16.98 -24.13
C TYR A 129 -3.98 17.13 -25.52
N THR A 130 -3.08 18.10 -25.67
CA THR A 130 -2.52 18.51 -26.97
C THR A 130 -1.15 17.89 -27.23
N ASN A 131 -0.41 17.52 -26.18
CA ASN A 131 0.97 17.03 -26.24
C ASN A 131 1.11 15.58 -25.77
N VAL A 132 0.37 14.68 -26.41
CA VAL A 132 0.38 13.23 -26.11
C VAL A 132 1.03 12.45 -27.24
N ARG A 133 2.00 11.62 -26.89
CA ARG A 133 2.64 10.61 -27.76
C ARG A 133 2.50 9.22 -27.15
N HIS A 134 2.67 8.19 -27.96
CA HIS A 134 2.92 6.85 -27.42
C HIS A 134 4.11 6.17 -28.06
N LEU A 135 4.69 5.21 -27.33
CA LEU A 135 5.78 4.37 -27.82
C LEU A 135 5.29 3.47 -28.97
N SER A 136 5.87 3.67 -30.16
CA SER A 136 5.57 2.88 -31.35
C SER A 136 6.07 1.45 -31.19
N GLY A 137 5.17 0.48 -31.33
CA GLY A 137 5.44 -0.95 -31.09
C GLY A 137 5.60 -1.35 -29.62
N GLY A 138 5.37 -0.43 -28.67
CA GLY A 138 5.37 -0.69 -27.22
C GLY A 138 6.67 -1.29 -26.65
N MET A 139 6.55 -1.98 -25.52
CA MET A 139 7.64 -2.69 -24.87
C MET A 139 8.29 -3.75 -25.77
N ASP A 140 7.55 -4.40 -26.67
CA ASP A 140 8.13 -5.38 -27.59
C ASP A 140 9.16 -4.73 -28.53
N SER A 141 8.88 -3.52 -29.00
CA SER A 141 9.81 -2.71 -29.82
C SER A 141 11.00 -2.22 -29.00
N TRP A 142 10.77 -1.85 -27.74
CA TRP A 142 11.82 -1.48 -26.78
C TRP A 142 12.84 -2.61 -26.59
N GLU A 143 12.36 -3.82 -26.32
CA GLU A 143 13.20 -5.01 -26.13
C GLU A 143 13.90 -5.44 -27.43
N LYS A 144 13.22 -5.38 -28.58
CA LYS A 144 13.84 -5.64 -29.90
C LYS A 144 15.00 -4.71 -30.24
N LYS A 145 15.05 -3.52 -29.65
CA LYS A 145 16.19 -2.57 -29.77
C LYS A 145 17.31 -2.84 -28.77
N GLY A 146 17.19 -3.89 -27.95
CA GLY A 146 18.17 -4.27 -26.93
C GLY A 146 18.04 -3.49 -25.62
N PHE A 147 16.99 -2.68 -25.46
CA PHE A 147 16.73 -2.00 -24.19
C PHE A 147 15.99 -2.93 -23.22
N LYS A 148 16.30 -2.82 -21.93
CA LYS A 148 15.72 -3.68 -20.90
C LYS A 148 14.47 -3.04 -20.29
N LYS A 149 13.49 -3.87 -19.93
CA LYS A 149 12.43 -3.50 -18.98
C LYS A 149 13.03 -3.36 -17.57
N LEU A 150 12.30 -2.71 -16.68
CA LEU A 150 12.60 -2.67 -15.26
C LEU A 150 12.50 -4.09 -14.69
N ASP A 151 13.56 -4.56 -14.06
CA ASP A 151 13.58 -5.86 -13.39
C ASP A 151 13.14 -5.69 -11.93
N LEU A 152 11.93 -6.19 -11.63
CA LEU A 152 11.36 -6.20 -10.27
C LEU A 152 11.42 -7.60 -9.63
N SER A 153 12.05 -8.58 -10.28
CA SER A 153 11.98 -9.99 -9.87
C SER A 153 12.58 -10.25 -8.48
N LYS A 154 13.56 -9.44 -8.07
CA LYS A 154 14.23 -9.56 -6.77
C LYS A 154 13.59 -8.71 -5.68
N LEU A 155 12.79 -7.70 -6.05
CA LEU A 155 12.34 -6.65 -5.14
C LEU A 155 11.60 -7.21 -3.92
N SER A 156 10.75 -8.23 -4.12
CA SER A 156 10.04 -8.87 -3.01
C SER A 156 10.98 -9.49 -1.98
N GLY A 157 12.09 -10.13 -2.41
CA GLY A 157 13.07 -10.70 -1.50
C GLY A 157 13.98 -9.65 -0.84
N GLU A 158 14.08 -8.45 -1.42
CA GLU A 158 14.82 -7.33 -0.82
C GLU A 158 13.99 -6.62 0.26
N VAL A 159 12.69 -6.45 0.02
CA VAL A 159 11.75 -5.84 0.98
C VAL A 159 11.35 -6.83 2.07
N LEU A 160 11.12 -8.09 1.71
CA LEU A 160 10.66 -9.16 2.59
C LEU A 160 11.60 -10.39 2.48
N PRO A 161 12.81 -10.33 3.06
CA PRO A 161 13.72 -11.46 3.05
C PRO A 161 13.06 -12.70 3.66
N LYS A 162 13.16 -13.85 2.99
CA LYS A 162 12.53 -15.12 3.46
C LYS A 162 12.98 -15.53 4.85
N GLY A 163 14.23 -15.21 5.22
CA GLY A 163 14.79 -15.51 6.54
C GLY A 163 14.35 -14.55 7.64
N GLY A 164 13.54 -13.54 7.31
CA GLY A 164 13.22 -12.42 8.19
C GLY A 164 14.37 -11.43 8.30
N PHE A 165 14.27 -10.55 9.30
CA PHE A 165 15.40 -9.77 9.79
C PHE A 165 15.37 -9.68 11.32
N THR A 166 16.51 -9.31 11.89
CA THR A 166 16.73 -9.28 13.34
C THR A 166 17.13 -7.87 13.76
N LEU A 167 16.52 -7.38 14.84
CA LEU A 167 16.94 -6.15 15.50
C LEU A 167 18.14 -6.45 16.42
N PRO A 168 19.07 -5.50 16.62
CA PRO A 168 20.23 -5.67 17.49
C PRO A 168 19.85 -5.51 18.98
N VAL A 169 18.73 -6.09 19.40
CA VAL A 169 18.18 -6.08 20.76
C VAL A 169 17.48 -7.41 21.03
N SER A 170 17.45 -7.83 22.29
CA SER A 170 16.82 -9.08 22.74
C SER A 170 15.59 -8.83 23.59
N TRP A 171 14.76 -9.87 23.78
CA TRP A 171 13.56 -9.80 24.62
C TRP A 171 13.88 -9.68 26.12
N GLU A 172 15.04 -10.17 26.56
CA GLU A 172 15.49 -10.12 27.96
C GLU A 172 14.39 -10.59 28.91
N ASP A 173 14.00 -9.78 29.89
CA ASP A 173 12.93 -10.07 30.86
C ASP A 173 11.59 -9.36 30.55
N ILE A 174 11.45 -8.79 29.33
CA ILE A 174 10.28 -8.00 28.92
C ILE A 174 8.99 -8.82 29.01
N GLY A 175 8.98 -10.03 28.43
CA GLY A 175 7.80 -10.90 28.44
C GLY A 175 7.34 -11.26 29.86
N PRO A 176 8.20 -11.84 30.72
CA PRO A 176 7.88 -12.14 32.11
C PRO A 176 7.37 -10.91 32.88
N LYS A 177 7.97 -9.73 32.68
CA LYS A 177 7.52 -8.49 33.33
C LYS A 177 6.11 -8.10 32.88
N LEU A 178 5.83 -8.12 31.57
CA LEU A 178 4.51 -7.76 31.04
C LEU A 178 3.41 -8.72 31.53
N VAL A 179 3.71 -10.03 31.61
CA VAL A 179 2.79 -11.03 32.19
C VAL A 179 2.63 -10.83 33.70
N GLY A 180 3.72 -10.59 34.41
CA GLY A 180 3.74 -10.37 35.87
C GLY A 180 2.95 -9.13 36.29
N PHE A 181 3.08 -8.02 35.55
CA PHE A 181 2.32 -6.79 35.79
C PHE A 181 0.86 -6.88 35.34
N GLY A 182 0.51 -7.90 34.54
CA GLY A 182 -0.84 -8.08 34.01
C GLY A 182 -1.13 -7.25 32.76
N VAL A 183 -0.13 -6.61 32.17
CA VAL A 183 -0.25 -5.97 30.84
C VAL A 183 -0.60 -7.05 29.81
N ILE A 184 -0.04 -8.25 29.98
CA ILE A 184 -0.43 -9.46 29.24
C ILE A 184 -1.12 -10.43 30.20
N ASP A 185 -2.35 -10.80 29.88
CA ASP A 185 -3.01 -12.01 30.37
C ASP A 185 -2.62 -13.17 29.46
N LEU A 186 -1.71 -14.02 29.95
CA LEU A 186 -1.14 -15.12 29.17
C LEU A 186 -2.23 -16.04 28.57
N ALA A 187 -3.30 -16.32 29.30
CA ALA A 187 -4.37 -17.19 28.83
C ALA A 187 -5.22 -16.55 27.72
N LYS A 188 -5.32 -15.22 27.68
CA LYS A 188 -5.93 -14.50 26.55
C LYS A 188 -4.98 -14.45 25.36
N PHE A 189 -3.70 -14.16 25.62
CA PHE A 189 -2.68 -14.05 24.58
C PHE A 189 -2.51 -15.36 23.81
N GLU A 190 -2.43 -16.50 24.49
CA GLU A 190 -2.34 -17.84 23.88
C GLU A 190 -3.57 -18.22 23.05
N LYS A 191 -4.73 -17.59 23.30
CA LYS A 191 -5.95 -17.79 22.50
C LYS A 191 -6.00 -16.90 21.27
N ALA A 192 -5.43 -15.69 21.37
CA ALA A 192 -5.42 -14.71 20.29
C ALA A 192 -4.29 -14.99 19.28
N VAL A 193 -3.13 -15.43 19.77
CA VAL A 193 -1.92 -15.64 18.99
C VAL A 193 -1.50 -17.11 19.04
N THR A 194 -1.30 -17.74 17.88
CA THR A 194 -0.75 -19.10 17.82
C THR A 194 0.75 -19.06 18.12
N LEU A 195 1.13 -19.47 19.32
CA LEU A 195 2.52 -19.40 19.79
C LEU A 195 3.31 -20.67 19.49
N THR A 196 4.56 -20.49 19.06
CA THR A 196 5.58 -21.54 19.15
C THR A 196 6.03 -21.73 20.60
N ASP A 197 6.73 -22.84 20.89
CA ASP A 197 7.26 -23.07 22.24
C ASP A 197 8.30 -22.02 22.65
N GLU A 198 9.15 -21.59 21.70
CA GLU A 198 10.10 -20.48 21.90
C GLU A 198 9.38 -19.16 22.27
N GLN A 199 8.25 -18.86 21.62
CA GLN A 199 7.46 -17.65 21.93
C GLN A 199 6.79 -17.72 23.31
N LYS A 200 6.38 -18.91 23.75
CA LYS A 200 5.89 -19.10 25.12
C LYS A 200 7.01 -18.91 26.14
N GLU A 201 8.22 -19.40 25.84
CA GLU A 201 9.40 -19.19 26.68
C GLU A 201 9.71 -17.68 26.79
N ILE A 202 9.71 -16.94 25.67
CA ILE A 202 9.88 -15.47 25.67
C ILE A 202 8.87 -14.77 26.57
N LEU A 203 7.62 -15.25 26.67
CA LEU A 203 6.59 -14.64 27.52
C LEU A 203 6.71 -15.01 29.01
N THR A 204 7.37 -16.13 29.34
CA THR A 204 7.30 -16.72 30.69
C THR A 204 8.65 -16.78 31.41
N GLN A 205 9.75 -16.67 30.67
CA GLN A 205 11.11 -16.76 31.18
C GLN A 205 11.99 -15.63 30.60
N GLU A 206 13.12 -15.36 31.25
CA GLU A 206 14.13 -14.48 30.67
C GLU A 206 14.72 -15.11 29.40
N SER A 207 14.81 -14.33 28.33
CA SER A 207 15.25 -14.83 27.03
C SER A 207 16.27 -13.90 26.39
N SER A 208 17.46 -14.43 26.11
CA SER A 208 18.49 -13.71 25.33
C SER A 208 18.19 -13.70 23.82
N ALA A 209 17.07 -14.29 23.39
CA ALA A 209 16.67 -14.31 21.98
C ALA A 209 16.52 -12.89 21.44
N GLU A 210 17.20 -12.62 20.33
CA GLU A 210 17.07 -11.36 19.61
C GLU A 210 15.67 -11.19 19.03
N ILE A 211 15.20 -9.96 18.92
CA ILE A 211 13.90 -9.67 18.30
C ILE A 211 14.02 -9.89 16.79
N LYS A 212 13.55 -11.05 16.35
CA LYS A 212 13.49 -11.44 14.94
C LYS A 212 12.06 -11.39 14.43
N ILE A 213 11.85 -10.83 13.24
CA ILE A 213 10.57 -10.86 12.53
C ILE A 213 10.70 -11.50 11.16
N ASP A 214 9.71 -12.31 10.81
CA ASP A 214 9.50 -12.89 9.49
C ASP A 214 8.00 -12.95 9.15
N ALA A 215 7.66 -13.56 8.02
CA ALA A 215 6.28 -13.66 7.56
C ALA A 215 5.39 -14.57 8.44
N GLN A 216 5.97 -15.40 9.32
CA GLN A 216 5.22 -16.31 10.18
C GLN A 216 4.94 -15.72 11.57
N ASN A 217 5.84 -14.88 12.09
CA ASN A 217 5.76 -14.39 13.48
C ASN A 217 5.35 -12.92 13.63
N GLY A 218 4.99 -12.23 12.55
CA GLY A 218 4.67 -10.79 12.57
C GLY A 218 3.64 -10.38 13.62
N GLN A 219 2.59 -11.19 13.83
CA GLN A 219 1.56 -10.96 14.86
C GLN A 219 2.17 -10.98 16.28
N PHE A 220 2.98 -11.99 16.59
CA PHE A 220 3.63 -12.11 17.89
C PHE A 220 4.53 -10.89 18.19
N VAL A 221 5.34 -10.50 17.20
CA VAL A 221 6.28 -9.38 17.36
C VAL A 221 5.53 -8.06 17.56
N VAL A 222 4.49 -7.78 16.76
CA VAL A 222 3.72 -6.53 16.92
C VAL A 222 2.99 -6.49 18.24
N ASP A 223 2.39 -7.60 18.69
CA ASP A 223 1.60 -7.61 19.94
C ASP A 223 2.47 -7.49 21.19
N LEU A 224 3.63 -8.16 21.21
CA LEU A 224 4.54 -8.06 22.35
C LEU A 224 5.18 -6.68 22.44
N LEU A 225 5.59 -6.10 21.31
CA LEU A 225 6.06 -4.71 21.26
C LEU A 225 4.95 -3.70 21.57
N TRP A 226 3.71 -3.98 21.16
CA TRP A 226 2.56 -3.15 21.51
C TRP A 226 2.33 -3.15 23.02
N ALA A 227 2.29 -4.33 23.66
CA ALA A 227 2.17 -4.45 25.11
C ALA A 227 3.29 -3.69 25.83
N LEU A 228 4.53 -3.83 25.36
CA LEU A 228 5.68 -3.08 25.87
C LEU A 228 5.46 -1.57 25.74
N GLY A 229 5.15 -1.10 24.53
CA GLY A 229 4.97 0.33 24.24
C GLY A 229 3.85 0.93 25.09
N LEU A 230 2.72 0.24 25.22
CA LEU A 230 1.61 0.65 26.08
C LEU A 230 2.07 0.86 27.53
N ALA A 231 2.80 -0.10 28.07
CA ALA A 231 3.19 -0.15 29.47
C ALA A 231 4.38 0.76 29.83
N GLN A 232 5.28 0.99 28.88
CA GLN A 232 6.53 1.69 29.05
C GLN A 232 6.33 3.19 29.28
N LYS A 233 7.12 3.75 30.21
CA LYS A 233 7.21 5.19 30.41
C LYS A 233 7.90 5.88 29.24
N SER A 234 7.21 6.85 28.66
CA SER A 234 7.71 7.58 27.50
C SER A 234 7.32 9.05 27.52
N LEU A 235 8.29 9.90 27.21
CA LEU A 235 8.04 11.33 26.96
C LEU A 235 7.06 11.54 25.82
N VAL A 236 6.95 10.59 24.88
CA VAL A 236 5.96 10.61 23.80
C VAL A 236 4.53 10.64 24.33
N TYR A 237 4.25 10.00 25.47
CA TYR A 237 2.94 10.08 26.11
C TYR A 237 2.73 11.40 26.84
N ASP A 238 3.73 11.82 27.62
CA ASP A 238 3.59 12.99 28.48
C ASP A 238 3.53 14.29 27.68
N GLU A 239 4.26 14.36 26.56
CA GLU A 239 4.40 15.56 25.72
C GLU A 239 3.75 15.44 24.35
N GLY A 240 3.41 14.23 23.90
CA GLY A 240 2.71 14.01 22.64
C GLY A 240 1.19 14.16 22.73
N PRO A 241 0.48 14.11 21.59
CA PRO A 241 -0.95 14.37 21.52
C PRO A 241 -1.79 13.43 22.41
N LEU A 242 -1.37 12.17 22.59
CA LEU A 242 -2.13 11.21 23.38
C LEU A 242 -2.31 11.68 24.85
N GLY A 243 -1.27 12.23 25.48
CA GLY A 243 -1.35 12.73 26.86
C GLY A 243 -1.60 14.23 27.00
N LYS A 244 -1.33 15.04 25.96
CA LYS A 244 -1.61 16.50 25.99
C LYS A 244 -2.99 16.86 25.48
N GLU A 245 -3.41 16.30 24.35
CA GLU A 245 -4.64 16.69 23.64
C GLU A 245 -5.79 15.72 23.95
N TYR A 246 -5.49 14.42 23.98
CA TYR A 246 -6.49 13.36 24.07
C TYR A 246 -6.52 12.62 25.41
N LYS A 247 -5.99 13.24 26.48
CA LYS A 247 -5.86 12.60 27.80
C LYS A 247 -7.16 11.99 28.35
N LYS A 248 -8.31 12.58 28.02
CA LYS A 248 -9.64 12.10 28.47
C LYS A 248 -10.24 11.05 27.55
N ASP A 249 -9.70 10.93 26.34
CA ASP A 249 -10.20 10.07 25.26
C ASP A 249 -9.23 8.92 24.97
N VAL A 250 -8.21 8.71 25.81
CA VAL A 250 -7.18 7.70 25.59
C VAL A 250 -7.78 6.31 25.38
N ALA A 251 -8.88 5.97 26.05
CA ALA A 251 -9.56 4.67 25.87
C ALA A 251 -10.16 4.46 24.46
N ASN A 252 -10.31 5.51 23.65
CA ASN A 252 -10.94 5.41 22.33
C ASN A 252 -9.95 5.01 21.22
N PHE A 253 -8.65 4.93 21.52
CA PHE A 253 -7.63 4.59 20.52
C PHE A 253 -7.39 3.09 20.45
N ALA A 254 -7.08 2.62 19.24
CA ALA A 254 -6.76 1.23 18.99
C ALA A 254 -5.52 0.77 19.77
N SER A 255 -4.54 1.66 20.00
CA SER A 255 -3.32 1.36 20.75
C SER A 255 -3.51 1.18 22.25
N THR A 256 -4.65 1.54 22.81
CA THR A 256 -4.88 1.58 24.26
C THR A 256 -6.14 0.81 24.61
N GLY A 257 -7.33 1.36 24.40
CA GLY A 257 -8.59 0.65 24.66
C GLY A 257 -8.80 -0.55 23.73
N GLY A 258 -8.14 -0.58 22.58
CA GLY A 258 -8.10 -1.75 21.70
C GLY A 258 -7.28 -2.94 22.24
N TRP A 259 -6.44 -2.74 23.26
CA TRP A 259 -5.65 -3.82 23.85
C TRP A 259 -6.50 -4.66 24.81
N THR A 260 -7.14 -5.72 24.31
CA THR A 260 -8.05 -6.55 25.12
C THR A 260 -7.36 -7.70 25.87
N LEU A 261 -6.06 -7.88 25.63
CA LEU A 261 -5.25 -8.97 26.15
C LEU A 261 -4.66 -8.68 27.55
N ALA A 262 -4.98 -7.55 28.17
CA ALA A 262 -4.58 -7.26 29.54
C ALA A 262 -5.48 -7.94 30.60
N LYS A 263 -4.96 -8.02 31.84
CA LYS A 263 -5.75 -8.30 33.03
C LYS A 263 -6.48 -7.02 33.46
N GLY A 264 -7.79 -6.97 33.23
CA GLY A 264 -8.59 -5.77 33.47
C GLY A 264 -8.48 -4.76 32.32
N ASP A 265 -8.66 -3.48 32.63
CA ASP A 265 -8.63 -2.40 31.63
C ASP A 265 -7.20 -1.97 31.29
N ALA A 266 -6.86 -2.03 30.01
CA ALA A 266 -5.56 -1.70 29.45
C ALA A 266 -5.11 -0.26 29.72
N VAL A 267 -6.03 0.69 29.82
CA VAL A 267 -5.71 2.10 30.07
C VAL A 267 -5.01 2.29 31.42
N ASN A 268 -5.23 1.39 32.39
CA ASN A 268 -4.55 1.42 33.69
C ASN A 268 -3.04 1.12 33.59
N TYR A 269 -2.60 0.53 32.48
CA TYR A 269 -1.21 0.21 32.22
C TYR A 269 -0.50 1.26 31.36
N LEU A 270 -1.24 2.19 30.73
CA LEU A 270 -0.66 3.21 29.86
C LEU A 270 0.41 4.05 30.58
N ASN A 271 1.62 4.12 30.00
CA ASN A 271 2.71 4.98 30.46
C ASN A 271 3.08 4.76 31.96
N ARG A 272 3.07 3.51 32.41
CA ARG A 272 3.06 3.18 33.85
C ARG A 272 4.40 2.71 34.42
N PHE A 273 5.13 1.88 33.69
CA PHE A 273 6.30 1.15 34.17
C PHE A 273 7.57 1.62 33.47
N ASP A 274 8.70 1.55 34.17
CA ASP A 274 10.02 1.81 33.58
C ASP A 274 10.67 0.48 33.19
N LEU A 275 10.17 -0.10 32.10
CA LEU A 275 10.58 -1.40 31.54
C LEU A 275 11.87 -1.29 30.73
N VAL A 276 12.04 -0.17 30.01
CA VAL A 276 13.23 0.19 29.25
C VAL A 276 13.77 1.51 29.82
N PRO A 277 14.69 1.47 30.79
CA PRO A 277 15.22 2.69 31.39
C PRO A 277 15.96 3.55 30.35
N LEU A 278 15.54 4.82 30.21
CA LEU A 278 16.11 5.79 29.28
C LEU A 278 16.55 7.05 30.02
N THR A 279 17.70 7.63 29.63
CA THR A 279 18.09 8.96 30.10
C THR A 279 17.18 10.05 29.50
N PRO A 280 17.15 11.27 30.08
CA PRO A 280 16.42 12.38 29.49
C PRO A 280 16.79 12.67 28.02
N GLU A 281 18.07 12.57 27.67
CA GLU A 281 18.55 12.77 26.29
C GLU A 281 18.06 11.66 25.36
N GLN A 282 18.02 10.41 25.85
CA GLN A 282 17.46 9.29 25.11
C GLN A 282 15.95 9.45 24.88
N GLN A 283 15.20 9.88 25.90
CA GLN A 283 13.77 10.19 25.78
C GLN A 283 13.49 11.28 24.72
N ILE A 284 14.31 12.34 24.68
CA ILE A 284 14.23 13.37 23.64
C ILE A 284 14.50 12.77 22.25
N LYS A 285 15.55 11.94 22.13
CA LYS A 285 15.89 11.28 20.85
C LYS A 285 14.77 10.35 20.37
N VAL A 286 14.13 9.59 21.26
CA VAL A 286 12.94 8.78 20.96
C VAL A 286 11.85 9.67 20.36
N GLY A 287 11.54 10.80 21.01
CA GLY A 287 10.53 11.74 20.53
C GLY A 287 10.82 12.30 19.14
N GLU A 288 12.06 12.71 18.86
CA GLU A 288 12.44 13.23 17.54
C GLU A 288 12.36 12.17 16.42
N ILE A 289 12.74 10.93 16.72
CA ILE A 289 12.58 9.81 15.78
C ILE A 289 11.10 9.54 15.55
N ALA A 290 10.31 9.44 16.62
CA ALA A 290 8.88 9.12 16.59
C ALA A 290 8.06 10.13 15.77
N LYS A 291 8.45 11.42 15.76
CA LYS A 291 7.81 12.45 14.92
C LYS A 291 7.92 12.18 13.41
N ASN A 292 8.95 11.46 12.99
CA ASN A 292 9.22 11.16 11.57
C ASN A 292 8.72 9.77 11.14
N VAL A 293 8.41 8.88 12.07
CA VAL A 293 7.97 7.52 11.75
C VAL A 293 6.46 7.48 11.59
N TYR A 294 5.98 7.16 10.39
CA TYR A 294 4.59 6.89 10.07
C TYR A 294 4.40 5.40 9.74
N ARG A 295 3.13 4.98 9.71
CA ARG A 295 2.71 3.62 9.35
C ARG A 295 1.45 3.69 8.47
N PRO A 296 1.37 2.90 7.37
CA PRO A 296 0.31 3.05 6.35
C PRO A 296 -1.14 2.89 6.84
N CYS A 297 -1.36 2.38 8.06
CA CYS A 297 -2.68 2.19 8.63
C CYS A 297 -3.35 3.46 9.20
N CYS A 298 -2.60 4.52 9.49
CA CYS A 298 -3.17 5.76 10.04
C CYS A 298 -2.48 7.04 9.53
N GLY A 299 -3.04 8.19 9.87
CA GLY A 299 -2.54 9.50 9.44
C GLY A 299 -1.48 10.13 10.36
N ASN A 300 -1.22 9.53 11.51
CA ASN A 300 -0.39 10.10 12.57
C ASN A 300 0.99 9.44 12.63
N SER A 301 2.01 10.19 13.02
CA SER A 301 3.33 9.64 13.30
C SER A 301 3.34 8.86 14.62
N THR A 302 4.42 8.16 14.93
CA THR A 302 4.63 7.46 16.20
C THR A 302 4.69 8.42 17.39
N TRP A 303 4.89 9.73 17.16
CA TRP A 303 4.70 10.77 18.18
C TRP A 303 3.26 10.82 18.73
N PHE A 304 2.30 10.35 17.94
CA PHE A 304 0.94 10.08 18.39
C PHE A 304 0.60 8.60 18.13
N PRO A 305 0.99 7.70 19.04
CA PRO A 305 0.86 6.26 18.84
C PRO A 305 -0.58 5.81 19.10
N ASP A 306 -1.48 6.15 18.19
CA ASP A 306 -2.94 5.93 18.20
C ASP A 306 -3.40 4.53 17.73
N CYS A 307 -2.49 3.74 17.16
CA CYS A 307 -2.75 2.37 16.72
C CYS A 307 -1.69 1.40 17.28
N ASN A 308 -2.02 0.11 17.29
CA ASN A 308 -1.12 -0.95 17.75
C ASN A 308 0.28 -0.90 17.12
N HIS A 309 0.39 -0.76 15.80
CA HIS A 309 1.66 -0.62 15.09
C HIS A 309 2.44 0.63 15.49
N GLY A 310 1.76 1.75 15.77
CA GLY A 310 2.40 2.96 16.29
C GLY A 310 3.00 2.72 17.68
N MET A 311 2.27 2.02 18.54
CA MET A 311 2.73 1.63 19.87
C MET A 311 3.91 0.67 19.81
N ALA A 312 3.83 -0.34 18.95
CA ALA A 312 4.90 -1.31 18.73
C ALA A 312 6.16 -0.66 18.15
N ALA A 313 6.01 0.27 17.20
CA ALA A 313 7.12 1.04 16.65
C ALA A 313 7.76 1.93 17.73
N LEU A 314 6.98 2.54 18.62
CA LEU A 314 7.51 3.32 19.74
C LEU A 314 8.39 2.46 20.64
N ALA A 315 7.90 1.29 21.05
CA ALA A 315 8.67 0.35 21.88
C ALA A 315 9.98 -0.09 21.21
N ALA A 316 9.95 -0.37 19.91
CA ALA A 316 11.15 -0.72 19.16
C ALA A 316 12.16 0.44 19.10
N ILE A 317 11.69 1.68 18.91
CA ILE A 317 12.55 2.88 18.93
C ILE A 317 13.19 3.02 20.32
N GLU A 318 12.43 2.87 21.40
CA GLU A 318 12.91 2.96 22.78
C GLU A 318 13.99 1.92 23.06
N LEU A 319 13.76 0.65 22.69
CA LEU A 319 14.76 -0.42 22.81
C LEU A 319 16.05 -0.10 22.06
N LEU A 320 15.95 0.32 20.80
CA LEU A 320 17.12 0.64 19.98
C LEU A 320 17.89 1.86 20.50
N VAL A 321 17.18 2.90 20.96
CA VAL A 321 17.81 4.08 21.58
C VAL A 321 18.49 3.69 22.90
N SER A 322 17.88 2.81 23.70
CA SER A 322 18.45 2.33 24.97
C SER A 322 19.81 1.66 24.78
N LYS A 323 19.99 0.91 23.67
CA LYS A 323 21.25 0.25 23.30
C LYS A 323 22.22 1.17 22.56
N GLY A 324 21.91 2.45 22.40
CA GLY A 324 22.81 3.42 21.77
C GLY A 324 22.93 3.28 20.25
N ILE A 325 21.96 2.63 19.59
CA ILE A 325 21.99 2.45 18.13
C ILE A 325 21.98 3.82 17.41
N PRO A 326 22.80 4.01 16.35
CA PRO A 326 22.80 5.24 15.56
C PRO A 326 21.43 5.53 14.95
N GLU A 327 21.00 6.79 14.92
CA GLU A 327 19.67 7.18 14.43
C GLU A 327 19.39 6.68 13.00
N ALA A 328 20.38 6.77 12.10
CA ALA A 328 20.24 6.30 10.73
C ALA A 328 19.93 4.81 10.64
N ASP A 329 20.48 3.99 11.56
CA ASP A 329 20.22 2.55 11.60
C ASP A 329 18.89 2.23 12.29
N ILE A 330 18.46 3.03 13.27
CA ILE A 330 17.12 2.92 13.86
C ILE A 330 16.05 3.00 12.76
N TYR A 331 16.14 4.00 11.86
CA TYR A 331 15.18 4.09 10.76
C TYR A 331 15.19 2.86 9.86
N LYS A 332 16.34 2.22 9.60
CA LYS A 332 16.40 0.97 8.81
C LYS A 332 15.71 -0.18 9.53
N TYR A 333 15.92 -0.34 10.84
CA TYR A 333 15.25 -1.38 11.62
C TYR A 333 13.74 -1.18 11.70
N ILE A 334 13.28 0.07 11.89
CA ILE A 334 11.85 0.39 11.89
C ILE A 334 11.24 0.20 10.49
N LEU A 335 11.98 0.53 9.42
CA LEU A 335 11.53 0.25 8.05
C LEU A 335 11.40 -1.26 7.81
N GLY A 336 12.31 -2.06 8.35
CA GLY A 336 12.21 -3.51 8.35
C GLY A 336 10.92 -3.99 9.03
N LEU A 337 10.66 -3.55 10.27
CA LEU A 337 9.47 -3.96 11.03
C LEU A 337 8.19 -3.62 10.25
N ASN A 338 8.08 -2.36 9.82
CA ASN A 338 6.94 -1.89 9.06
C ASN A 338 6.80 -2.63 7.71
N SER A 339 7.89 -3.05 7.07
CA SER A 339 7.82 -3.84 5.84
C SER A 339 7.13 -5.18 6.07
N PHE A 340 7.42 -5.86 7.18
CA PHE A 340 6.75 -7.12 7.52
C PHE A 340 5.31 -6.95 8.01
N TRP A 341 4.98 -5.81 8.64
CA TRP A 341 3.61 -5.49 9.06
C TRP A 341 2.72 -4.96 7.93
N PHE A 342 3.31 -4.27 6.95
CA PHE A 342 2.60 -3.67 5.80
C PHE A 342 3.23 -4.04 4.45
N PRO A 343 3.38 -5.34 4.15
CA PRO A 343 4.12 -5.85 2.99
C PRO A 343 3.69 -5.21 1.67
N ASP A 344 2.38 -5.15 1.39
CA ASP A 344 1.88 -4.55 0.15
C ASP A 344 2.26 -3.07 0.02
N SER A 345 2.21 -2.30 1.11
CA SER A 345 2.56 -0.87 1.10
C SER A 345 4.05 -0.65 0.83
N TYR A 346 4.92 -1.44 1.45
CA TYR A 346 6.37 -1.28 1.28
C TYR A 346 6.89 -1.88 -0.02
N LEU A 347 6.27 -2.94 -0.56
CA LEU A 347 6.55 -3.40 -1.92
C LEU A 347 6.12 -2.35 -2.96
N THR A 348 4.99 -1.69 -2.73
CA THR A 348 4.52 -0.55 -3.54
C THR A 348 5.53 0.60 -3.49
N ALA A 349 5.95 1.02 -2.30
CA ALA A 349 6.97 2.06 -2.14
C ALA A 349 8.29 1.66 -2.82
N ALA A 350 8.74 0.42 -2.63
CA ALA A 350 9.95 -0.09 -3.26
C ALA A 350 9.88 -0.07 -4.79
N THR A 351 8.72 -0.36 -5.38
CA THR A 351 8.53 -0.24 -6.85
C THR A 351 8.56 1.21 -7.29
N TYR A 352 7.97 2.11 -6.53
CA TYR A 352 8.08 3.53 -6.80
C TYR A 352 9.54 3.98 -6.84
N PHE A 353 10.38 3.57 -5.89
CA PHE A 353 11.81 3.89 -5.88
C PHE A 353 12.59 3.19 -7.02
N ALA A 354 12.29 1.93 -7.30
CA ALA A 354 12.89 1.19 -8.41
C ALA A 354 12.61 1.86 -9.77
N ARG A 355 11.39 2.40 -9.96
CA ARG A 355 11.06 3.22 -11.14
C ARG A 355 11.95 4.44 -11.28
N GLN A 356 12.39 5.03 -10.17
CA GLN A 356 13.30 6.18 -10.17
C GLN A 356 14.79 5.78 -10.25
N GLY A 357 15.09 4.49 -10.39
CA GLY A 357 16.46 3.97 -10.45
C GLY A 357 17.14 3.85 -9.08
N VAL A 358 16.38 3.85 -7.98
CA VAL A 358 16.90 3.65 -6.62
C VAL A 358 16.59 2.23 -6.18
N VAL A 359 17.62 1.45 -5.87
CA VAL A 359 17.47 0.08 -5.33
C VAL A 359 17.06 0.13 -3.86
N TRP A 360 16.33 -0.89 -3.39
CA TRP A 360 15.70 -0.86 -2.07
C TRP A 360 16.68 -0.67 -0.90
N GLN A 361 17.89 -1.23 -1.02
CA GLN A 361 18.90 -1.13 0.03
C GLN A 361 19.51 0.28 0.18
N ASP A 362 19.40 1.10 -0.86
CA ASP A 362 19.98 2.45 -0.92
C ASP A 362 18.94 3.54 -0.61
N VAL A 363 17.68 3.17 -0.37
CA VAL A 363 16.62 4.14 -0.09
C VAL A 363 16.82 4.73 1.31
N ASP A 364 16.66 6.05 1.43
CA ASP A 364 16.66 6.72 2.72
C ASP A 364 15.46 6.28 3.57
N ALA A 365 15.72 5.44 4.57
CA ALA A 365 14.69 4.89 5.44
C ALA A 365 13.89 5.97 6.20
N LYS A 366 14.52 7.09 6.58
CA LYS A 366 13.82 8.21 7.24
C LYS A 366 12.79 8.83 6.30
N LYS A 367 13.14 8.96 5.02
CA LYS A 367 12.22 9.45 3.97
C LYS A 367 11.06 8.48 3.74
N VAL A 368 11.34 7.18 3.60
CA VAL A 368 10.29 6.17 3.35
C VAL A 368 9.33 6.06 4.53
N LEU A 369 9.83 6.15 5.76
CA LEU A 369 9.01 6.15 6.97
C LEU A 369 8.24 7.47 7.18
N GLY A 370 8.59 8.53 6.44
CA GLY A 370 7.94 9.83 6.54
C GLY A 370 6.49 9.85 6.03
N GLN A 371 5.81 10.97 6.29
CA GLN A 371 4.40 11.17 5.98
C GLN A 371 4.04 10.91 4.51
N GLU A 372 4.90 11.32 3.56
CA GLU A 372 4.62 11.20 2.12
C GLU A 372 4.50 9.75 1.62
N PHE A 373 5.14 8.80 2.30
CA PHE A 373 5.22 7.41 1.87
C PHE A 373 4.52 6.46 2.83
N SER A 374 4.60 6.73 4.14
CA SER A 374 4.10 5.81 5.17
C SER A 374 2.89 6.33 5.94
N SER A 375 2.35 7.53 5.72
CA SER A 375 1.00 7.83 6.25
C SER A 375 -0.07 7.13 5.40
N ALA A 376 -1.28 6.94 5.93
CA ALA A 376 -2.39 6.35 5.16
C ALA A 376 -2.63 7.08 3.82
N GLN A 377 -2.62 8.42 3.83
CA GLN A 377 -2.74 9.21 2.62
C GLN A 377 -1.51 9.10 1.72
N GLY A 378 -0.31 9.12 2.30
CA GLY A 378 0.95 9.00 1.57
C GLY A 378 1.07 7.66 0.83
N ALA A 379 0.89 6.56 1.56
CA ALA A 379 0.87 5.20 1.01
C ALA A 379 -0.21 5.05 -0.07
N GLY A 380 -1.42 5.58 0.16
CA GLY A 380 -2.49 5.59 -0.84
C GLY A 380 -2.12 6.35 -2.12
N ASN A 381 -1.47 7.51 -1.99
CA ASN A 381 -0.99 8.30 -3.14
C ASN A 381 0.09 7.54 -3.92
N ILE A 382 1.01 6.87 -3.23
CA ILE A 382 2.05 6.05 -3.88
C ILE A 382 1.43 4.84 -4.57
N ALA A 383 0.47 4.15 -3.94
CA ALA A 383 -0.27 3.05 -4.54
C ALA A 383 -1.03 3.48 -5.82
N GLN A 384 -1.66 4.66 -5.80
CA GLN A 384 -2.27 5.22 -7.00
C GLN A 384 -1.25 5.52 -8.10
N LYS A 385 -0.01 5.92 -7.80
CA LYS A 385 1.02 6.08 -8.84
C LYS A 385 1.49 4.71 -9.36
N VAL A 386 1.72 3.78 -8.46
CA VAL A 386 2.30 2.47 -8.79
C VAL A 386 1.34 1.59 -9.58
N GLY A 387 0.06 1.58 -9.20
CA GLY A 387 -0.94 0.69 -9.77
C GLY A 387 -0.81 -0.76 -9.26
N PRO A 388 -1.49 -1.72 -9.90
CA PRO A 388 -1.44 -3.12 -9.49
C PRO A 388 -0.03 -3.68 -9.66
N LEU A 389 0.38 -4.47 -8.68
CA LEU A 389 1.71 -5.07 -8.62
C LEU A 389 1.64 -6.56 -8.94
N PRO A 390 2.69 -7.13 -9.57
CA PRO A 390 2.72 -8.54 -9.96
C PRO A 390 2.82 -9.51 -8.78
N TYR A 391 3.04 -9.02 -7.57
CA TYR A 391 3.21 -9.80 -6.33
C TYR A 391 2.14 -9.49 -5.27
N ALA A 392 1.08 -8.75 -5.63
CA ALA A 392 -0.03 -8.45 -4.73
C ALA A 392 -0.67 -9.74 -4.19
N GLY A 393 -0.87 -9.82 -2.87
CA GLY A 393 -1.57 -10.93 -2.22
C GLY A 393 -0.70 -12.11 -1.74
N SER A 394 0.63 -11.97 -1.68
CA SER A 394 1.55 -13.08 -1.32
C SER A 394 2.19 -13.00 0.08
N ALA A 395 2.00 -11.91 0.82
CA ALA A 395 2.56 -11.75 2.16
C ALA A 395 1.65 -10.83 2.97
N GLY A 396 1.11 -11.31 4.09
CA GLY A 396 0.28 -10.51 4.98
C GLY A 396 -0.21 -11.39 6.11
N GLY A 397 0.50 -11.35 7.24
CA GLY A 397 0.01 -11.93 8.49
C GLY A 397 -1.11 -11.07 9.07
N SER A 398 -1.99 -11.68 9.87
CA SER A 398 -2.87 -10.92 10.76
C SER A 398 -2.01 -10.01 11.65
N CYS A 399 -2.50 -8.80 11.92
CA CYS A 399 -1.83 -7.80 12.76
C CYS A 399 -2.77 -7.25 13.84
N GLY A 400 -3.79 -8.02 14.25
CA GLY A 400 -4.79 -7.63 15.25
C GLY A 400 -4.80 -8.60 16.42
N ALA A 401 -4.90 -8.05 17.63
CA ALA A 401 -4.92 -8.79 18.90
C ALA A 401 -6.33 -8.91 19.47
#